data_AF-A0A8H6WY95-F1
#
_entry.id   AF-A0A8H6WY95-F1
#
_cell.length_a   1.000
_cell.length_b   1.000
_cell.length_c   1.000
_cell.angle_alpha   90.00
_cell.angle_beta   90.00
_cell.angle_gamma   90.00
#
_symmetry.space_group_name_H-M   'P 1'
#
loop_
_entity.id
_entity.type
_entity.pdbx_description
1 polymer ?
#
loop_
_entity_poly.entity_id
_entity_poly.type
_entity_poly.pdbx_seq_one_letter_code
_entity_poly.pdbx_strand_id
1 'polypeptide(L)'
;MHELGYRRREKVSLVTIRACSASARQVLDRKDRRPDVNALDAGALSQQLEANPSHDLSNLLICPAMVRKLKHHEQKLLKKVDFLNWKQDTNLREIKVMRRYHIQDREDYHKYNKLCGSLRSFAHRVSLLPAQDPFRARMEGQLLSKLYDMGVLNTSAKLSDVDNKLTVAAFCRRRLAVFMCMSKMSETVSAAVKFIEQGHVRVGPDTITDPAYLVTRHMEDFVTWVDTSKLKRTIMKYNDEVRSFYQPNAQRLRQLVRFRQLDDFDLL
;
A
#
# COMPACT_ATOMS: atom_id res chain seq x y z
N MET A 1 -26.41 -35.03 -55.35
CA MET A 1 -27.35 -34.05 -54.75
C MET A 1 -26.56 -33.16 -53.81
N HIS A 2 -26.24 -31.94 -54.27
CA HIS A 2 -25.71 -30.75 -53.55
C HIS A 2 -24.56 -30.89 -52.56
N GLU A 3 -23.60 -29.97 -52.42
CA GLU A 3 -22.95 -28.92 -53.23
C GLU A 3 -21.85 -28.39 -52.27
N LEU A 4 -20.65 -28.12 -52.81
CA LEU A 4 -19.78 -26.97 -52.51
C LEU A 4 -19.51 -26.63 -51.00
N GLY A 5 -18.30 -26.77 -50.45
CA GLY A 5 -17.05 -26.18 -50.93
C GLY A 5 -16.76 -24.86 -50.19
N TYR A 6 -15.75 -24.82 -49.31
CA TYR A 6 -14.99 -23.58 -49.09
C TYR A 6 -13.56 -23.87 -48.62
N ARG A 7 -12.61 -23.41 -49.44
CA ARG A 7 -11.15 -23.44 -49.28
C ARG A 7 -10.69 -21.99 -49.51
N ARG A 8 -9.71 -21.51 -48.71
CA ARG A 8 -8.82 -20.30 -48.84
C ARG A 8 -8.93 -19.36 -47.63
N ARG A 9 -7.87 -19.16 -46.83
CA ARG A 9 -6.59 -18.43 -47.06
C ARG A 9 -6.78 -16.92 -47.24
N GLU A 10 -6.26 -16.13 -46.28
CA GLU A 10 -5.29 -15.01 -46.42
C GLU A 10 -5.33 -14.14 -45.14
N LYS A 11 -4.25 -14.10 -44.36
CA LYS A 11 -3.25 -13.01 -44.30
C LYS A 11 -3.88 -11.60 -44.26
N VAL A 12 -4.06 -11.06 -43.06
CA VAL A 12 -4.03 -9.61 -42.81
C VAL A 12 -2.95 -9.31 -41.78
N SER A 13 -1.77 -9.03 -42.33
CA SER A 13 -0.81 -7.99 -41.95
C SER A 13 -0.67 -7.58 -40.48
N LEU A 14 0.51 -7.95 -39.96
CA LEU A 14 1.40 -7.16 -39.09
C LEU A 14 1.55 -5.69 -39.54
N VAL A 15 0.52 -4.86 -39.34
CA VAL A 15 0.62 -3.40 -39.50
C VAL A 15 0.05 -2.64 -38.31
N THR A 16 -0.78 -3.25 -37.47
CA THR A 16 -1.47 -2.53 -36.38
C THR A 16 -0.73 -2.54 -35.03
N ILE A 17 0.43 -3.19 -34.92
CA ILE A 17 1.20 -3.26 -33.65
C ILE A 17 2.32 -2.20 -33.57
N ARG A 18 2.60 -1.44 -34.64
CA ARG A 18 3.67 -0.42 -34.66
C ARG A 18 3.24 1.04 -34.47
N ALA A 19 1.95 1.33 -34.29
CA ALA A 19 1.46 2.71 -34.14
C ALA A 19 1.35 3.21 -32.68
N CYS A 20 1.57 2.38 -31.66
CA CYS A 20 1.39 2.77 -30.26
C CYS A 20 2.70 3.09 -29.51
N SER A 21 3.88 2.90 -30.13
CA SER A 21 5.18 3.11 -29.47
C SER A 21 5.96 4.35 -29.94
N ALA A 22 5.36 5.23 -30.75
CA ALA A 22 6.05 6.40 -31.33
C ALA A 22 5.59 7.77 -30.77
N SER A 23 4.53 7.84 -29.97
CA SER A 23 4.03 9.13 -29.43
C SER A 23 4.44 9.40 -27.97
N ALA A 24 5.08 8.44 -27.29
CA ALA A 24 5.44 8.54 -25.87
C ALA A 24 6.93 8.90 -25.61
N ARG A 25 7.62 9.54 -26.56
CA ARG A 25 9.05 9.87 -26.43
C ARG A 25 9.44 11.34 -26.68
N GLN A 26 8.48 12.27 -26.65
CA GLN A 26 8.78 13.68 -26.91
C GLN A 26 8.07 14.70 -26.00
N VAL A 27 7.75 14.34 -24.75
CA VAL A 27 7.22 15.29 -23.75
C VAL A 27 7.90 15.09 -22.39
N LEU A 28 9.23 15.01 -22.39
CA LEU A 28 10.06 15.20 -21.19
C LEU A 28 11.28 16.02 -21.59
N ASP A 29 11.05 17.27 -21.97
CA ASP A 29 12.02 18.32 -21.71
C ASP A 29 11.32 19.68 -21.77
N ARG A 30 11.81 20.65 -20.99
CA ARG A 30 11.32 22.03 -20.81
C ARG A 30 10.22 22.23 -19.77
N LYS A 31 10.62 22.25 -18.51
CA LYS A 31 9.91 23.03 -17.48
C LYS A 31 10.90 23.76 -16.58
N ASP A 32 11.58 24.74 -17.16
CA ASP A 32 12.25 25.83 -16.45
C ASP A 32 12.16 27.10 -17.30
N ARG A 33 11.17 27.95 -16.98
CA ARG A 33 11.19 29.41 -17.17
C ARG A 33 9.93 30.01 -16.57
N ARG A 34 10.10 30.81 -15.51
CA ARG A 34 9.11 31.80 -15.07
C ARG A 34 9.10 32.95 -16.10
N PRO A 35 7.94 33.56 -16.43
CA PRO A 35 7.94 34.85 -17.05
C PRO A 35 7.52 35.96 -16.07
N ASP A 36 8.19 37.09 -16.26
CA ASP A 36 8.14 38.31 -15.48
C ASP A 36 6.79 39.05 -15.61
N VAL A 37 6.44 39.73 -14.53
CA VAL A 37 5.37 40.72 -14.44
C VAL A 37 5.85 42.03 -15.06
N ASN A 38 5.10 42.59 -16.01
CA ASN A 38 4.94 44.04 -16.20
C ASN A 38 3.84 44.41 -17.23
N ALA A 39 2.88 45.20 -16.73
CA ALA A 39 2.28 46.40 -17.31
C ALA A 39 1.12 46.34 -18.34
N LEU A 40 0.15 47.24 -18.07
CA LEU A 40 -0.89 47.85 -18.94
C LEU A 40 -2.11 46.94 -19.24
N ASP A 41 -3.38 47.29 -19.05
CA ASP A 41 -4.07 48.58 -18.92
C ASP A 41 -5.28 48.47 -17.99
N ALA A 42 -5.55 49.56 -17.27
CA ALA A 42 -6.79 49.79 -16.55
C ALA A 42 -7.79 50.51 -17.46
N GLY A 43 -9.05 50.07 -17.39
CA GLY A 43 -10.20 50.91 -17.72
C GLY A 43 -10.79 50.70 -19.12
N ALA A 44 -11.82 49.86 -19.21
CA ALA A 44 -13.08 50.21 -19.85
C ALA A 44 -14.09 49.08 -19.65
N LEU A 45 -15.32 49.47 -19.32
CA LEU A 45 -16.55 48.67 -19.38
C LEU A 45 -16.88 47.79 -18.16
N SER A 46 -17.02 48.48 -17.03
CA SER A 46 -18.15 48.25 -16.15
C SER A 46 -19.46 48.54 -16.90
N GLN A 47 -20.25 47.52 -17.21
CA GLN A 47 -21.73 47.50 -17.23
C GLN A 47 -22.22 46.34 -18.13
N GLN A 48 -22.59 45.22 -17.51
CA GLN A 48 -23.91 44.58 -17.63
C GLN A 48 -23.87 43.11 -17.17
N LEU A 49 -24.55 42.88 -16.04
CA LEU A 49 -25.36 41.72 -15.65
C LEU A 49 -24.79 40.27 -15.63
N GLU A 50 -24.70 39.78 -14.38
CA GLU A 50 -25.32 38.54 -13.87
C GLU A 50 -24.97 37.19 -14.53
N ALA A 51 -24.18 36.36 -13.81
CA ALA A 51 -24.65 35.10 -13.19
C ALA A 51 -23.47 34.15 -12.84
N ASN A 52 -23.31 33.89 -11.54
CA ASN A 52 -22.77 32.68 -10.88
C ASN A 52 -21.35 32.15 -11.20
N PRO A 53 -20.48 31.97 -10.17
CA PRO A 53 -19.11 31.48 -10.32
C PRO A 53 -19.04 29.95 -10.21
N SER A 54 -18.33 29.29 -11.12
CA SER A 54 -17.68 27.99 -10.85
C SER A 54 -16.69 27.63 -11.96
N HIS A 55 -15.48 28.20 -11.89
CA HIS A 55 -14.32 27.70 -12.61
C HIS A 55 -13.38 27.02 -11.61
N ASP A 56 -13.56 25.72 -11.40
CA ASP A 56 -12.53 24.85 -10.81
C ASP A 56 -11.78 24.15 -11.96
N LEU A 57 -10.77 24.85 -12.50
CA LEU A 57 -9.82 24.33 -13.49
C LEU A 57 -8.63 23.65 -12.81
N SER A 58 -8.88 22.66 -11.94
CA SER A 58 -7.82 21.93 -11.23
C SER A 58 -7.89 20.41 -11.34
N ASN A 59 -8.81 19.83 -12.13
CA ASN A 59 -8.90 18.38 -12.35
C ASN A 59 -8.65 18.01 -13.81
N LEU A 60 -7.42 18.24 -14.29
CA LEU A 60 -6.90 17.54 -15.46
C LEU A 60 -5.77 16.63 -15.01
N LEU A 61 -6.14 15.44 -14.53
CA LEU A 61 -5.31 14.23 -14.56
C LEU A 61 -6.21 13.03 -14.25
N ILE A 62 -6.64 12.37 -15.33
CA ILE A 62 -7.22 11.02 -15.40
C ILE A 62 -8.53 10.85 -14.61
N CYS A 63 -9.63 11.36 -15.17
CA CYS A 63 -10.97 10.94 -14.77
C CYS A 63 -11.32 9.60 -15.42
N PRO A 64 -11.61 8.51 -14.67
CA PRO A 64 -12.29 7.35 -15.24
C PRO A 64 -13.64 7.83 -15.76
N ALA A 65 -13.99 7.49 -17.00
CA ALA A 65 -15.21 7.93 -17.67
C ALA A 65 -16.45 7.72 -16.78
N MET A 66 -16.95 8.80 -16.18
CA MET A 66 -18.10 8.75 -15.28
C MET A 66 -19.36 8.66 -16.15
N VAL A 67 -20.00 7.49 -16.16
CA VAL A 67 -21.20 7.23 -16.97
C VAL A 67 -22.31 8.20 -16.55
N ARG A 68 -23.02 8.77 -17.53
CA ARG A 68 -24.16 9.67 -17.29
C ARG A 68 -25.19 9.01 -16.35
N LYS A 69 -25.86 9.81 -15.52
CA LYS A 69 -26.96 9.32 -14.69
C LYS A 69 -28.14 8.91 -15.59
N LEU A 70 -28.65 7.69 -15.40
CA LEU A 70 -29.82 7.17 -16.13
C LEU A 70 -31.10 7.90 -15.69
N LYS A 71 -32.00 8.17 -16.64
CA LYS A 71 -33.33 8.70 -16.36
C LYS A 71 -34.20 7.62 -15.71
N HIS A 72 -35.28 8.02 -15.03
CA HIS A 72 -36.14 7.08 -14.27
C HIS A 72 -36.67 5.91 -15.12
N HIS A 73 -37.09 6.16 -16.36
CA HIS A 73 -37.57 5.09 -17.26
C HIS A 73 -36.44 4.15 -17.70
N GLU A 74 -35.24 4.67 -17.95
CA GLU A 74 -34.05 3.88 -18.29
C GLU A 74 -33.62 3.00 -17.11
N GLN A 75 -33.62 3.55 -15.90
CA GLN A 75 -33.26 2.80 -14.68
C GLN A 75 -34.30 1.73 -14.34
N LYS A 76 -35.59 1.97 -14.66
CA LYS A 76 -36.65 0.96 -14.49
C LYS A 76 -36.47 -0.23 -15.45
N LEU A 77 -35.93 -0.01 -16.65
CA LEU A 77 -35.57 -1.06 -17.61
C LEU A 77 -34.25 -1.75 -17.22
N LEU A 78 -33.23 -0.98 -16.86
CA LEU A 78 -31.86 -1.43 -16.63
C LEU A 78 -31.55 -1.65 -15.13
N LYS A 79 -32.45 -2.31 -14.39
CA LYS A 79 -32.29 -2.50 -12.93
C LYS A 79 -31.08 -3.34 -12.51
N LYS A 80 -30.61 -4.23 -13.39
CA LYS A 80 -29.49 -5.16 -13.12
C LYS A 80 -28.16 -4.65 -13.66
N VAL A 81 -28.16 -3.55 -14.41
CA VAL A 81 -26.97 -3.04 -15.08
C VAL A 81 -26.24 -2.11 -14.13
N ASP A 82 -25.11 -2.57 -13.64
CA ASP A 82 -24.12 -1.76 -12.93
C ASP A 82 -22.76 -2.08 -13.54
N PHE A 83 -22.05 -1.05 -14.01
CA PHE A 83 -20.74 -1.20 -14.65
C PHE A 83 -19.61 -1.34 -13.62
N LEU A 84 -19.84 -0.91 -12.38
CA LEU A 84 -18.80 -0.84 -11.34
C LEU A 84 -18.88 -2.02 -10.36
N ASN A 85 -20.09 -2.53 -10.10
CA ASN A 85 -20.31 -3.55 -9.11
C ASN A 85 -21.01 -4.78 -9.72
N TRP A 86 -20.22 -5.80 -10.06
CA TRP A 86 -20.74 -7.09 -10.48
C TRP A 86 -20.90 -8.03 -9.29
N LYS A 87 -21.93 -8.88 -9.31
CA LYS A 87 -22.20 -9.83 -8.20
C LYS A 87 -21.05 -10.80 -7.92
N GLN A 88 -20.25 -11.11 -8.93
CA GLN A 88 -19.08 -11.98 -8.79
C GLN A 88 -17.87 -11.22 -8.20
N ASP A 89 -17.85 -9.89 -8.34
CA ASP A 89 -16.78 -9.06 -7.85
C ASP A 89 -16.96 -8.75 -6.36
N THR A 90 -16.34 -9.57 -5.51
CA THR A 90 -16.14 -9.22 -4.08
C THR A 90 -15.05 -8.14 -3.91
N ASN A 91 -14.78 -7.38 -4.97
CA ASN A 91 -13.68 -6.42 -5.09
C ASN A 91 -13.85 -5.22 -4.16
N LEU A 92 -15.09 -4.79 -3.88
CA LEU A 92 -15.33 -3.64 -2.99
C LEU A 92 -14.82 -3.87 -1.57
N ARG A 93 -14.93 -5.09 -1.03
CA ARG A 93 -14.43 -5.41 0.32
C ARG A 93 -12.91 -5.46 0.32
N GLU A 94 -12.33 -6.06 -0.70
CA GLU A 94 -10.90 -6.14 -0.92
C GLU A 94 -10.27 -4.75 -1.00
N ILE A 95 -10.74 -3.89 -1.92
CA ILE A 95 -10.23 -2.52 -2.10
C ILE A 95 -10.36 -1.72 -0.79
N LYS A 96 -11.47 -1.87 -0.05
CA LYS A 96 -11.64 -1.20 1.25
C LYS A 96 -10.57 -1.62 2.26
N VAL A 97 -10.24 -2.91 2.32
CA VAL A 97 -9.21 -3.44 3.23
C VAL A 97 -7.82 -3.01 2.77
N MET A 98 -7.53 -3.11 1.47
CA MET A 98 -6.24 -2.70 0.89
C MET A 98 -5.96 -1.22 1.14
N ARG A 99 -6.94 -0.34 0.90
CA ARG A 99 -6.81 1.10 1.14
C ARG A 99 -6.65 1.43 2.63
N ARG A 100 -7.40 0.75 3.51
CA ARG A 100 -7.35 0.99 4.96
C ARG A 100 -5.99 0.66 5.57
N TYR A 101 -5.39 -0.46 5.17
CA TYR A 101 -4.14 -0.96 5.75
C TYR A 101 -2.92 -0.74 4.85
N HIS A 102 -3.08 0.01 3.76
CA HIS A 102 -2.02 0.30 2.79
C HIS A 102 -1.30 -0.97 2.29
N ILE A 103 -2.07 -1.94 1.80
CA ILE A 103 -1.53 -3.15 1.19
C ILE A 103 -1.11 -2.84 -0.24
N GLN A 104 0.16 -3.09 -0.57
CA GLN A 104 0.73 -2.87 -1.91
C GLN A 104 0.27 -3.96 -2.88
N ASP A 105 0.49 -5.23 -2.52
CA ASP A 105 0.18 -6.37 -3.38
C ASP A 105 -1.24 -6.89 -3.19
N ARG A 106 -1.96 -7.03 -4.31
CA ARG A 106 -3.30 -7.63 -4.32
C ARG A 106 -3.27 -9.11 -3.93
N GLU A 107 -2.22 -9.82 -4.34
CA GLU A 107 -2.02 -11.24 -4.05
C GLU A 107 -2.01 -11.54 -2.54
N ASP A 108 -1.47 -10.63 -1.73
CA ASP A 108 -1.42 -10.82 -0.28
C ASP A 108 -2.81 -10.89 0.34
N TYR A 109 -3.76 -10.07 -0.14
CA TYR A 109 -5.14 -10.16 0.31
C TYR A 109 -5.75 -11.53 0.02
N HIS A 110 -5.51 -12.07 -1.19
CA HIS A 110 -5.99 -13.39 -1.57
C HIS A 110 -5.31 -14.51 -0.77
N LYS A 111 -4.01 -14.42 -0.50
CA LYS A 111 -3.29 -15.37 0.38
C LYS A 111 -3.89 -15.39 1.78
N TYR A 112 -4.11 -14.22 2.40
CA TYR A 112 -4.73 -14.14 3.72
C TYR A 112 -6.17 -14.66 3.74
N ASN A 113 -6.94 -14.42 2.67
CA ASN A 113 -8.29 -14.94 2.58
C ASN A 113 -8.31 -16.48 2.48
N LYS A 114 -7.41 -17.07 1.69
CA LYS A 114 -7.22 -18.52 1.62
C LYS A 114 -6.85 -19.09 2.99
N LEU A 115 -5.89 -18.48 3.69
CA LEU A 115 -5.50 -18.90 5.05
C LEU A 115 -6.68 -18.83 6.05
N CYS A 116 -7.46 -17.74 6.03
CA CYS A 116 -8.66 -17.63 6.85
C CYS A 116 -9.68 -18.75 6.54
N GLY A 117 -9.86 -19.06 5.25
CA GLY A 117 -10.74 -20.15 4.81
C GLY A 117 -10.26 -21.52 5.31
N SER A 118 -8.96 -21.81 5.18
CA SER A 118 -8.35 -23.04 5.68
C SER A 118 -8.51 -23.17 7.20
N LEU A 119 -8.26 -22.12 7.97
CA LEU A 119 -8.45 -22.14 9.42
C LEU A 119 -9.91 -22.36 9.84
N ARG A 120 -10.87 -21.71 9.17
CA ARG A 120 -12.30 -21.96 9.42
C ARG A 120 -12.70 -23.38 9.06
N SER A 121 -12.22 -23.90 7.93
CA SER A 121 -12.49 -25.29 7.53
C SER A 121 -11.94 -26.29 8.55
N PHE A 122 -10.77 -25.99 9.14
CA PHE A 122 -10.17 -26.78 10.19
C PHE A 122 -10.99 -26.72 11.48
N ALA A 123 -11.38 -25.52 11.92
CA ALA A 123 -12.23 -25.33 13.10
C ALA A 123 -13.61 -26.01 12.94
N HIS A 124 -14.20 -25.94 11.75
CA HIS A 124 -15.45 -26.62 11.44
C HIS A 124 -15.30 -28.14 11.54
N ARG A 125 -14.24 -28.72 10.96
CA ARG A 125 -13.95 -30.15 11.08
C ARG A 125 -13.78 -30.58 12.53
N VAL A 126 -13.08 -29.79 13.34
CA VAL A 126 -12.92 -30.05 14.79
C VAL A 126 -14.27 -30.00 15.52
N SER A 127 -15.17 -29.10 15.13
CA SER A 127 -16.51 -29.00 15.70
C SER A 127 -17.40 -30.23 15.40
N LEU A 128 -17.17 -30.90 14.27
CA LEU A 128 -17.90 -32.11 13.86
C LEU A 128 -17.52 -33.36 14.67
N LEU A 129 -16.38 -33.37 15.37
CA LEU A 129 -15.97 -34.49 16.21
C LEU A 129 -16.84 -34.57 17.48
N PRO A 130 -17.08 -35.77 18.04
CA PRO A 130 -17.86 -35.90 19.26
C PRO A 130 -17.13 -35.25 20.45
N ALA A 131 -17.90 -34.69 21.39
CA ALA A 131 -17.34 -33.91 22.51
C ALA A 131 -16.55 -34.75 23.51
N GLN A 132 -16.75 -36.08 23.53
CA GLN A 132 -16.11 -37.00 24.47
C GLN A 132 -14.68 -37.37 24.05
N ASP A 133 -14.28 -37.09 22.81
CA ASP A 133 -12.97 -37.48 22.32
C ASP A 133 -11.88 -36.54 22.86
N PRO A 134 -10.81 -37.07 23.50
CA PRO A 134 -9.70 -36.24 24.00
C PRO A 134 -8.93 -35.55 22.87
N PHE A 135 -9.02 -36.07 21.65
CA PHE A 135 -8.42 -35.47 20.46
C PHE A 135 -9.02 -34.10 20.15
N ARG A 136 -10.33 -33.93 20.33
CA ARG A 136 -11.02 -32.65 20.08
C ARG A 136 -10.48 -31.57 21.00
N ALA A 137 -10.45 -31.83 22.31
CA ALA A 137 -9.93 -30.88 23.30
C ALA A 137 -8.46 -30.49 23.03
N ARG A 138 -7.62 -31.46 22.65
CA ARG A 138 -6.21 -31.21 22.31
C ARG A 138 -6.08 -30.30 21.08
N MET A 139 -6.80 -30.60 20.01
CA MET A 139 -6.71 -29.83 18.76
C MET A 139 -7.31 -28.43 18.90
N GLU A 140 -8.42 -28.29 19.63
CA GLU A 140 -8.99 -26.98 19.98
C GLU A 140 -7.98 -26.15 20.76
N GLY A 141 -7.38 -26.70 21.81
CA GLY A 141 -6.36 -26.02 22.61
C GLY A 141 -5.16 -25.56 21.78
N GLN A 142 -4.65 -26.43 20.90
CA GLN A 142 -3.52 -26.09 20.00
C GLN A 142 -3.87 -24.99 19.00
N LEU A 143 -5.07 -25.04 18.41
CA LEU A 143 -5.53 -24.02 17.46
C LEU A 143 -5.66 -22.65 18.14
N LEU A 144 -6.28 -22.62 19.31
CA LEU A 144 -6.55 -21.40 20.06
C LEU A 144 -5.25 -20.79 20.60
N SER A 145 -4.33 -21.61 21.12
CA SER A 145 -2.99 -21.16 21.53
C SER A 145 -2.26 -20.49 20.36
N LYS A 146 -2.14 -21.18 19.22
CA LYS A 146 -1.43 -20.62 18.05
C LYS A 146 -2.04 -19.31 17.56
N LEU A 147 -3.38 -19.22 17.51
CA LEU A 147 -4.08 -18.01 17.09
C LEU A 147 -3.91 -16.84 18.07
N TYR A 148 -3.80 -17.16 19.36
CA TYR A 148 -3.50 -16.21 20.41
C TYR A 148 -2.06 -15.71 20.32
N ASP A 149 -1.08 -16.62 20.18
CA ASP A 149 0.36 -16.30 20.09
C ASP A 149 0.67 -15.43 18.85
N MET A 150 0.04 -15.75 17.71
CA MET A 150 0.11 -14.91 16.51
C MET A 150 -0.63 -13.57 16.64
N GLY A 151 -1.45 -13.39 17.69
CA GLY A 151 -2.16 -12.14 17.96
C GLY A 151 -3.43 -11.90 17.16
N VAL A 152 -3.90 -12.87 16.36
CA VAL A 152 -5.11 -12.69 15.56
C VAL A 152 -6.36 -12.62 16.45
N LEU A 153 -6.35 -13.36 17.57
CA LEU A 153 -7.37 -13.33 18.61
C LEU A 153 -6.84 -12.64 19.87
N ASN A 154 -7.65 -11.77 20.50
CA ASN A 154 -7.26 -10.94 21.65
C ASN A 154 -7.66 -11.47 23.03
N THR A 155 -8.56 -12.44 23.10
CA THR A 155 -9.14 -12.95 24.36
C THR A 155 -8.95 -14.46 24.44
N SER A 156 -9.04 -15.04 25.65
CA SER A 156 -9.12 -16.48 25.89
C SER A 156 -10.23 -17.09 25.02
N ALA A 157 -9.83 -17.65 23.89
CA ALA A 157 -10.70 -17.83 22.75
C ALA A 157 -11.56 -19.08 22.90
N LYS A 158 -12.84 -18.94 22.55
CA LYS A 158 -13.75 -20.08 22.32
C LYS A 158 -13.66 -20.50 20.86
N LEU A 159 -14.00 -21.74 20.52
CA LEU A 159 -14.01 -22.19 19.13
C LEU A 159 -14.94 -21.31 18.25
N SER A 160 -16.04 -20.80 18.80
CA SER A 160 -16.96 -19.87 18.12
C SER A 160 -16.34 -18.54 17.71
N ASP A 161 -15.29 -18.09 18.42
CA ASP A 161 -14.60 -16.85 18.09
C ASP A 161 -13.76 -16.98 16.81
N VAL A 162 -13.36 -18.21 16.46
CA VAL A 162 -12.56 -18.49 15.27
C VAL A 162 -13.36 -18.14 14.01
N ASP A 163 -14.64 -18.49 13.94
CA ASP A 163 -15.45 -18.21 12.75
C ASP A 163 -15.76 -16.71 12.58
N ASN A 164 -16.10 -16.06 13.69
CA ASN A 164 -16.55 -14.67 13.73
C ASN A 164 -15.40 -13.66 13.65
N LYS A 165 -14.30 -13.90 14.39
CA LYS A 165 -13.22 -12.92 14.57
C LYS A 165 -12.07 -13.10 13.57
N LEU A 166 -11.86 -14.30 13.00
CA LEU A 166 -10.80 -14.53 12.00
C LEU A 166 -11.12 -13.86 10.67
N THR A 167 -10.76 -12.60 10.54
CA THR A 167 -10.94 -11.84 9.29
C THR A 167 -9.58 -11.52 8.69
N VAL A 168 -9.53 -11.29 7.37
CA VAL A 168 -8.33 -10.80 6.69
C VAL A 168 -7.82 -9.51 7.32
N ALA A 169 -8.75 -8.66 7.78
CA ALA A 169 -8.43 -7.44 8.51
C ALA A 169 -7.66 -7.69 9.82
N ALA A 170 -7.90 -8.82 10.51
CA ALA A 170 -7.16 -9.17 11.72
C ALA A 170 -5.69 -9.48 11.43
N PHE A 171 -5.40 -10.19 10.33
CA PHE A 171 -4.03 -10.38 9.85
C PHE A 171 -3.38 -9.07 9.40
N CYS A 172 -4.13 -8.22 8.70
CA CYS A 172 -3.62 -6.94 8.23
C CYS A 172 -3.20 -6.01 9.38
N ARG A 173 -3.91 -6.06 10.52
CA ARG A 173 -3.53 -5.31 11.73
C ARG A 173 -2.22 -5.77 12.37
N ARG A 174 -1.82 -7.03 12.17
CA ARG A 174 -0.57 -7.60 12.68
C ARG A 174 0.62 -7.39 11.75
N ARG A 175 0.42 -6.76 10.59
CA ARG A 175 1.53 -6.35 9.73
C ARG A 175 2.36 -5.28 10.42
N LEU A 176 3.67 -5.33 10.24
CA LEU A 176 4.63 -4.43 10.87
C LEU A 176 4.27 -2.95 10.67
N ALA A 177 3.91 -2.55 9.44
CA ALA A 177 3.55 -1.17 9.14
C ALA A 177 2.33 -0.67 9.94
N VAL A 178 1.32 -1.53 10.13
CA VAL A 178 0.12 -1.16 10.90
C VAL A 178 0.41 -1.19 12.38
N PHE A 179 1.17 -2.18 12.84
CA PHE A 179 1.62 -2.29 14.23
C PHE A 179 2.42 -1.04 14.65
N MET A 180 3.31 -0.53 13.80
CA MET A 180 4.06 0.70 14.09
C MET A 180 3.17 1.93 14.31
N CYS A 181 2.08 2.03 13.54
CA CYS A 181 1.10 3.10 13.71
C CYS A 181 0.30 2.94 15.01
N MET A 182 0.01 1.70 15.41
CA MET A 182 -0.64 1.40 16.69
C MET A 182 0.25 1.74 17.88
N SER A 183 1.54 1.37 17.83
CA SER A 183 2.55 1.67 18.86
C SER A 183 3.07 3.10 18.82
N LYS A 184 2.43 4.00 18.05
CA LYS A 184 2.76 5.43 17.94
C LYS A 184 4.19 5.75 17.49
N MET A 185 4.86 4.83 16.80
CA MET A 185 6.15 5.09 16.16
C MET A 185 6.01 5.90 14.86
N SER A 186 4.86 5.78 14.20
CA SER A 186 4.53 6.55 12.99
C SER A 186 3.11 7.09 13.09
N GLU A 187 2.89 8.28 12.54
CA GLU A 187 1.56 8.93 12.49
C GLU A 187 0.64 8.26 11.48
N THR A 188 1.19 7.86 10.32
CA THR A 188 0.43 7.26 9.22
C THR A 188 1.02 5.92 8.78
N VAL A 189 0.16 5.03 8.27
CA VAL A 189 0.58 3.71 7.76
C VAL A 189 1.47 3.86 6.52
N SER A 190 1.19 4.85 5.64
CA SER A 190 2.02 5.08 4.45
C SER A 190 3.44 5.56 4.82
N ALA A 191 3.58 6.41 5.83
CA ALA A 191 4.90 6.79 6.35
C ALA A 191 5.63 5.59 6.98
N ALA A 192 4.91 4.74 7.74
CA ALA A 192 5.48 3.54 8.34
C ALA A 192 6.07 2.59 7.28
N VAL A 193 5.37 2.38 6.16
CA VAL A 193 5.88 1.57 5.04
C VAL A 193 7.18 2.13 4.50
N LYS A 194 7.27 3.44 4.27
CA LYS A 194 8.51 4.09 3.80
C LYS A 194 9.67 3.91 4.78
N PHE A 195 9.42 4.01 6.08
CA PHE A 195 10.47 3.82 7.10
C PHE A 195 10.97 2.38 7.17
N ILE A 196 10.08 1.41 6.95
CA ILE A 196 10.44 -0.01 6.90
C ILE A 196 11.24 -0.30 5.62
N GLU A 197 10.79 0.15 4.45
CA GLU A 197 11.49 -0.03 3.17
C GLU A 197 12.89 0.60 3.18
N GLN A 198 13.07 1.71 3.90
CA GLN A 198 14.38 2.34 4.12
C GLN A 198 15.28 1.59 5.11
N GLY A 199 14.76 0.60 5.83
CA GLY A 199 15.51 -0.19 6.81
C GLY A 199 15.77 0.53 8.14
N HIS A 200 14.85 1.41 8.58
CA HIS A 200 15.00 2.12 9.87
C HIS A 200 14.48 1.33 11.07
N VAL A 201 13.77 0.22 10.83
CA VAL A 201 13.08 -0.57 11.85
C VAL A 201 13.75 -1.93 11.98
N ARG A 202 13.87 -2.41 13.23
CA ARG A 202 14.29 -3.77 13.54
C ARG A 202 13.29 -4.45 14.47
N VAL A 203 13.24 -5.77 14.38
CA VAL A 203 12.47 -6.62 15.30
C VAL A 203 13.49 -7.50 16.00
N GLY A 204 13.73 -7.24 17.29
CA GLY A 204 14.84 -7.87 18.00
C GLY A 204 16.20 -7.43 17.44
N PRO A 205 17.10 -8.36 17.08
CA PRO A 205 18.40 -8.02 16.51
C PRO A 205 18.35 -7.68 15.01
N ASP A 206 17.37 -8.20 14.28
CA ASP A 206 17.36 -8.20 12.82
C ASP A 206 16.63 -6.98 12.24
N THR A 207 17.22 -6.33 11.24
CA THR A 207 16.61 -5.23 10.51
C THR A 207 15.64 -5.77 9.47
N ILE A 208 14.38 -5.31 9.51
CA ILE A 208 13.32 -5.78 8.60
C ILE A 208 13.08 -4.71 7.52
N THR A 209 13.13 -5.12 6.25
CA THR A 209 12.86 -4.26 5.08
C THR A 209 11.45 -4.45 4.52
N ASP A 210 10.79 -5.56 4.85
CA ASP A 210 9.50 -5.92 4.26
C ASP A 210 8.32 -5.43 5.13
N PRO A 211 7.43 -4.56 4.62
CA PRO A 211 6.27 -4.07 5.36
C PRO A 211 5.19 -5.15 5.58
N ALA A 212 5.29 -6.27 4.86
CA ALA A 212 4.40 -7.42 4.97
C ALA A 212 4.74 -8.37 6.13
N TYR A 213 5.83 -8.11 6.87
CA TYR A 213 6.21 -8.91 8.03
C TYR A 213 5.10 -8.94 9.09
N LEU A 214 4.72 -10.14 9.54
CA LEU A 214 3.71 -10.33 10.58
C LEU A 214 4.37 -10.41 11.95
N VAL A 215 4.01 -9.48 12.83
CA VAL A 215 4.54 -9.42 14.19
C VAL A 215 3.66 -10.28 15.09
N THR A 216 4.28 -11.24 15.78
CA THR A 216 3.63 -12.08 16.81
C THR A 216 3.62 -11.37 18.16
N ARG A 217 2.74 -11.76 19.09
CA ARG A 217 2.62 -11.10 20.40
C ARG A 217 3.93 -11.03 21.16
N HIS A 218 4.73 -12.09 21.12
CA HIS A 218 6.01 -12.14 21.82
C HIS A 218 7.07 -11.23 21.17
N MET A 219 6.93 -10.95 19.87
CA MET A 219 7.87 -10.11 19.12
C MET A 219 7.50 -8.62 19.14
N GLU A 220 6.28 -8.28 19.58
CA GLU A 220 5.75 -6.90 19.64
C GLU A 220 6.63 -5.97 20.49
N ASP A 221 7.15 -6.48 21.61
CA ASP A 221 7.97 -5.70 22.55
C ASP A 221 9.36 -5.38 21.99
N PHE A 222 9.84 -6.17 21.04
CA PHE A 222 11.18 -6.03 20.47
C PHE A 222 11.23 -5.16 19.21
N VAL A 223 10.11 -4.56 18.80
CA VAL A 223 10.06 -3.66 17.64
C VAL A 223 10.64 -2.31 18.03
N THR A 224 11.82 -1.97 17.50
CA THR A 224 12.53 -0.72 17.82
C THR A 224 13.18 -0.10 16.59
N TRP A 225 13.55 1.18 16.71
CA TRP A 225 14.39 1.84 15.71
C TRP A 225 15.80 1.25 15.71
N VAL A 226 16.39 1.14 14.52
CA VAL A 226 17.80 0.80 14.36
C VAL A 226 18.67 1.89 15.01
N ASP A 227 19.74 1.48 15.70
CA ASP A 227 20.59 2.41 16.47
C ASP A 227 21.28 3.46 15.60
N THR A 228 21.64 3.09 14.37
CA THR A 228 22.27 3.99 13.39
C THR A 228 21.28 4.88 12.64
N SER A 229 19.96 4.70 12.85
CA SER A 229 18.94 5.40 12.08
C SER A 229 18.92 6.90 12.37
N LYS A 230 18.66 7.68 11.31
CA LYS A 230 18.48 9.14 11.44
C LYS A 230 17.24 9.48 12.28
N LEU A 231 16.19 8.68 12.18
CA LEU A 231 14.94 8.88 12.93
C LEU A 231 15.18 8.80 14.45
N LYS A 232 15.89 7.77 14.91
CA LYS A 232 16.26 7.66 16.33
C LYS A 232 17.05 8.86 16.82
N ARG A 233 18.01 9.34 16.02
CA ARG A 233 18.78 10.54 16.34
C ARG A 233 17.90 11.78 16.44
N THR A 234 16.93 11.95 15.54
CA THR A 234 16.00 13.10 15.58
C THR A 234 15.09 13.04 16.81
N ILE A 235 14.59 11.85 17.16
CA ILE A 235 13.77 11.66 18.38
C ILE A 235 14.59 11.98 19.63
N MET A 236 15.82 11.45 19.74
CA MET A 236 16.71 11.75 20.87
C MET A 236 17.07 13.23 20.96
N LYS A 237 17.28 13.91 19.82
CA LYS A 237 17.50 15.36 19.75
C LYS A 237 16.31 16.15 20.26
N TYR A 238 15.10 15.71 19.93
CA TYR A 238 13.88 16.36 20.41
C TYR A 238 13.69 16.20 21.92
N ASN A 239 14.09 15.05 22.48
CA ASN A 239 14.03 14.79 23.91
C ASN A 239 15.23 15.37 24.71
N ASP A 240 16.17 16.08 24.05
CA ASP A 240 17.42 16.58 24.62
C ASP A 240 18.32 15.50 25.26
N GLU A 241 18.10 14.22 24.95
CA GLU A 241 18.85 13.07 25.49
C GLU A 241 20.13 12.75 24.70
N VAL A 242 20.54 13.60 23.77
CA VAL A 242 21.64 13.32 22.85
C VAL A 242 22.97 13.38 23.58
N ARG A 243 23.41 12.25 24.13
CA ARG A 243 24.83 12.02 24.37
C ARG A 243 25.54 11.90 23.02
N SER A 244 26.43 12.85 22.77
CA SER A 244 27.26 13.00 21.57
C SER A 244 28.25 11.84 21.38
N PHE A 245 27.78 10.63 21.08
CA PHE A 245 28.68 9.46 20.99
C PHE A 245 28.60 8.62 19.70
N TYR A 246 27.70 8.93 18.76
CA TYR A 246 27.65 8.22 17.47
C TYR A 246 27.74 9.18 16.29
N GLN A 247 28.95 9.65 16.01
CA GLN A 247 29.34 10.00 14.64
C GLN A 247 30.07 8.78 14.03
N PRO A 248 29.39 7.92 13.25
CA PRO A 248 30.13 7.08 12.33
C PRO A 248 30.71 8.01 11.25
N ASN A 249 32.03 8.15 11.25
CA ASN A 249 32.84 8.62 10.12
C ASN A 249 32.82 10.12 9.75
N ALA A 250 32.89 11.04 10.72
CA ALA A 250 33.37 12.40 10.41
C ALA A 250 34.90 12.46 10.13
N GLN A 251 35.65 11.39 10.46
CA GLN A 251 37.11 11.35 10.28
C GLN A 251 37.55 11.04 8.83
N ARG A 252 36.76 10.32 8.02
CA ARG A 252 37.12 9.99 6.63
C ARG A 252 37.04 11.19 5.68
N LEU A 253 36.11 12.12 5.90
CA LEU A 253 36.02 13.35 5.08
C LEU A 253 37.09 14.38 5.44
N ARG A 254 37.63 14.37 6.67
CA ARG A 254 38.80 15.21 7.03
C ARG A 254 40.12 14.66 6.48
N GLN A 255 40.25 13.34 6.27
CA GLN A 255 41.44 12.75 5.64
C GLN A 255 41.48 12.98 4.13
N LEU A 256 40.34 12.96 3.43
CA LEU A 256 40.28 13.23 1.98
C LEU A 256 40.53 14.70 1.60
N VAL A 257 40.17 15.67 2.45
CA VAL A 257 40.50 17.09 2.20
C VAL A 257 41.98 17.38 2.49
N ARG A 258 42.63 16.59 3.37
CA ARG A 258 44.06 16.75 3.69
C ARG A 258 44.99 16.11 2.64
N PHE A 259 44.48 15.20 1.81
CA PHE A 259 45.24 14.59 0.71
C PHE A 259 45.25 15.41 -0.59
N ARG A 260 44.46 16.49 -0.69
CA ARG A 260 44.47 17.38 -1.87
C ARG A 260 45.28 18.67 -1.66
N GLN A 261 46.05 18.78 -0.56
CA GLN A 261 46.89 19.94 -0.27
C GLN A 261 48.40 19.61 -0.30
N LEU A 262 48.79 18.40 -0.68
CA LEU A 262 50.19 17.97 -0.73
C LEU A 262 50.75 17.79 -2.15
N ASP A 263 49.98 18.10 -3.20
CA ASP A 263 50.45 17.97 -4.60
C ASP A 263 50.88 19.32 -5.23
N ASP A 264 50.86 20.44 -4.51
CA ASP A 264 51.18 21.79 -5.04
C ASP A 264 52.51 22.37 -4.53
N PHE A 265 53.37 21.58 -3.89
CA PHE A 265 54.71 22.00 -3.46
C PHE A 265 55.75 20.94 -3.86
N ASP A 266 56.20 21.00 -5.11
CA ASP A 266 57.59 20.70 -5.53
C ASP A 266 57.69 20.79 -7.06
N LEU A 267 58.03 21.98 -7.56
CA LEU A 267 58.64 22.20 -8.88
C LEU A 267 59.41 23.53 -8.81
N LEU A 268 60.62 23.44 -8.25
CA LEU A 268 61.76 24.33 -8.50
C LEU A 268 62.66 23.65 -9.53
#